data_AF-A0AB37ULC6-F1
#
_entry.id   AF-A0AB37ULC6-F1
#
_cell.length_a   1.000
_cell.length_b   1.000
_cell.length_c   1.000
_cell.angle_alpha   90.00
_cell.angle_beta   90.00
_cell.angle_gamma   90.00
#
_symmetry.space_group_name_H-M   'P 1'
#
loop_
_entity.id
_entity.type
_entity.pdbx_description
1 polymer ?
#
loop_
_entity_poly.entity_id
_entity_poly.type
_entity_poly.pdbx_seq_one_letter_code
_entity_poly.pdbx_strand_id
1 'polypeptide(L)'
;MLQKVSLAIAIVLGLIFSLAGQAVAAPSDATAAIANAQTAADTAFMLMSAALVCFYAVTFKAKLQFDDSLDTFPVHGVGGTVGAILTGIFATTEVNSAGKDGLLRGNFNQFIVQIVVVLIAYAIAAIGTFILMKILDITVGLRLKPEAELQGMDISEHGEEGYNEEFGERLSFTEPK
;
A
#
# COMPACT_ATOMS: atom_id res chain seq x y z
N MET A 1 20.15 15.00 -0.82
CA MET A 1 20.32 14.12 -2.00
C MET A 1 20.39 12.64 -1.59
N LEU A 2 21.17 12.30 -0.55
CA LEU A 2 21.24 10.93 0.01
C LEU A 2 19.92 10.37 0.56
N GLN A 3 19.05 11.19 1.15
CA GLN A 3 17.74 10.74 1.66
C GLN A 3 16.77 10.27 0.56
N LYS A 4 16.84 10.87 -0.63
CA LYS A 4 16.03 10.47 -1.80
C LYS A 4 16.55 9.16 -2.42
N VAL A 5 17.86 8.91 -2.30
CA VAL A 5 18.51 7.70 -2.81
C VAL A 5 18.27 6.52 -1.87
N SER A 6 18.33 6.72 -0.54
CA SER A 6 18.00 5.66 0.44
C SER A 6 16.52 5.27 0.41
N LEU A 7 15.60 6.21 0.19
CA LEU A 7 14.17 5.90 0.09
C LEU A 7 13.85 5.14 -1.22
N ALA A 8 14.48 5.52 -2.34
CA ALA A 8 14.36 4.78 -3.60
C ALA A 8 14.91 3.34 -3.48
N ILE A 9 16.01 3.15 -2.76
CA ILE A 9 16.60 1.82 -2.49
C ILE A 9 15.70 1.00 -1.54
N ALA A 10 15.08 1.62 -0.53
CA ALA A 10 14.13 0.96 0.36
C ALA A 10 12.83 0.55 -0.37
N ILE A 11 12.34 1.35 -1.32
CA ILE A 11 11.19 1.01 -2.18
C ILE A 11 11.54 -0.17 -3.11
N VAL A 12 12.74 -0.16 -3.71
CA VAL A 12 13.21 -1.26 -4.58
C VAL A 12 13.45 -2.56 -3.79
N LEU A 13 13.97 -2.48 -2.56
CA LEU A 13 14.16 -3.64 -1.68
C LEU A 13 12.85 -4.17 -1.10
N GLY A 14 11.89 -3.29 -0.78
CA GLY A 14 10.55 -3.68 -0.32
C GLY A 14 9.73 -4.41 -1.40
N LEU A 15 9.87 -4.00 -2.68
CA LEU A 15 9.23 -4.66 -3.82
C LEU A 15 9.77 -6.07 -4.11
N ILE A 16 11.01 -6.38 -3.70
CA ILE A 16 11.65 -7.70 -3.87
C ILE A 16 11.21 -8.69 -2.77
N PHE A 17 10.77 -8.21 -1.60
CA PHE A 17 10.45 -9.07 -0.44
C PHE A 17 9.02 -9.66 -0.46
N SER A 18 8.11 -9.15 -1.30
CA SER A 18 6.74 -9.69 -1.48
C SER A 18 6.64 -10.87 -2.45
N LEU A 19 7.74 -11.57 -2.75
CA LEU A 19 7.77 -12.72 -3.67
C LEU A 19 7.11 -14.02 -3.13
N ALA A 20 6.52 -14.00 -1.93
CA ALA A 20 5.75 -15.13 -1.40
C ALA A 20 4.29 -15.03 -1.86
N GLY A 21 3.95 -15.84 -2.86
CA GLY A 21 2.83 -15.68 -3.77
C GLY A 21 1.43 -15.52 -3.18
N GLN A 22 0.54 -14.94 -3.99
CA GLN A 22 -0.90 -15.15 -3.92
C GLN A 22 -1.52 -15.12 -5.33
N ALA A 23 -2.37 -16.10 -5.61
CA ALA A 23 -3.19 -16.21 -6.80
C ALA A 23 -4.66 -16.06 -6.37
N VAL A 24 -5.45 -15.35 -7.19
CA VAL A 24 -6.92 -15.22 -7.09
C VAL A 24 -7.43 -14.49 -5.83
N ALA A 25 -7.15 -13.20 -5.77
CA ALA A 25 -7.98 -12.19 -5.10
C ALA A 25 -7.65 -10.84 -5.74
N ALA A 26 -8.52 -9.83 -5.64
CA ALA A 26 -8.19 -8.47 -6.05
C ALA A 26 -6.83 -8.11 -5.42
N PRO A 27 -5.80 -7.76 -6.20
CA PRO A 27 -4.44 -7.68 -5.69
C PRO A 27 -4.36 -6.56 -4.63
N SER A 28 -3.97 -6.92 -3.40
CA SER A 28 -3.82 -5.98 -2.29
C SER A 28 -2.62 -5.04 -2.44
N ASP A 29 -1.75 -5.31 -3.42
CA ASP A 29 -0.60 -4.50 -3.79
C ASP A 29 -0.22 -4.73 -5.28
N ALA A 30 0.72 -3.93 -5.79
CA ALA A 30 1.19 -4.05 -7.18
C ALA A 30 1.80 -5.44 -7.44
N THR A 31 2.47 -6.05 -6.45
CA THR A 31 3.18 -7.32 -6.59
C THR A 31 2.23 -8.49 -6.83
N ALA A 32 1.11 -8.56 -6.10
CA ALA A 32 0.07 -9.57 -6.31
C ALA A 32 -0.59 -9.46 -7.69
N ALA A 33 -0.62 -8.27 -8.30
CA ALA A 33 -1.14 -8.05 -9.65
C ALA A 33 -0.17 -8.52 -10.75
N ILE A 34 1.14 -8.43 -10.48
CA ILE A 34 2.22 -8.50 -11.47
C ILE A 34 2.81 -9.92 -11.59
N ALA A 35 2.84 -10.70 -10.51
CA ALA A 35 3.75 -11.85 -10.41
C ALA A 35 3.49 -13.06 -11.34
N ASN A 36 2.30 -13.22 -11.94
CA ASN A 36 1.92 -14.51 -12.55
C ASN A 36 1.31 -14.43 -13.96
N ALA A 37 1.45 -13.30 -14.69
CA ALA A 37 0.70 -13.14 -15.94
C ALA A 37 1.54 -12.71 -17.16
N GLN A 38 2.85 -12.47 -17.03
CA GLN A 38 3.62 -11.71 -18.04
C GLN A 38 5.12 -12.04 -18.06
N THR A 39 5.84 -11.55 -19.06
CA THR A 39 7.30 -11.76 -19.17
C THR A 39 8.06 -10.98 -18.10
N ALA A 40 9.34 -11.32 -17.89
CA ALA A 40 10.21 -10.60 -16.94
C ALA A 40 10.37 -9.10 -17.30
N ALA A 41 10.38 -8.75 -18.60
CA ALA A 41 10.47 -7.38 -19.05
C ALA A 41 9.18 -6.59 -18.76
N ASP A 42 8.02 -7.20 -19.04
CA ASP A 42 6.71 -6.62 -18.73
C ASP A 42 6.56 -6.40 -17.20
N THR A 43 6.98 -7.40 -16.42
CA THR A 43 7.00 -7.35 -14.94
C THR A 43 7.83 -6.17 -14.43
N ALA A 44 9.05 -6.00 -14.94
CA ALA A 44 9.92 -4.89 -14.55
C ALA A 44 9.32 -3.53 -14.92
N PHE A 45 8.71 -3.42 -16.11
CA PHE A 45 8.03 -2.20 -16.55
C PHE A 45 6.85 -1.86 -15.62
N MET A 46 6.04 -2.85 -15.25
CA MET A 46 4.90 -2.63 -14.37
C MET A 46 5.31 -2.20 -12.96
N LEU A 47 6.33 -2.85 -12.38
CA LEU A 47 6.82 -2.50 -11.05
C LEU A 47 7.40 -1.09 -11.04
N MET A 48 8.17 -0.71 -12.06
CA MET A 48 8.71 0.65 -12.21
C MET A 48 7.58 1.68 -12.32
N SER A 49 6.55 1.36 -13.13
CA SER A 49 5.39 2.24 -13.30
C SER A 49 4.62 2.42 -12.00
N ALA A 50 4.34 1.33 -11.28
CA ALA A 50 3.66 1.38 -9.99
C ALA A 50 4.48 2.17 -8.95
N ALA A 51 5.79 1.91 -8.84
CA ALA A 51 6.66 2.64 -7.92
C ALA A 51 6.67 4.15 -8.20
N LEU A 52 6.75 4.55 -9.47
CA LEU A 52 6.73 5.96 -9.86
C LEU A 52 5.39 6.62 -9.51
N VAL A 53 4.27 5.96 -9.81
CA VAL A 53 2.94 6.50 -9.51
C VAL A 53 2.70 6.58 -8.00
N CYS A 54 3.08 5.56 -7.22
CA CYS A 54 2.96 5.58 -5.76
C CYS A 54 3.80 6.72 -5.15
N PHE A 55 5.02 6.96 -5.64
CA PHE A 55 5.85 8.08 -5.18
C PHE A 55 5.16 9.43 -5.39
N TYR A 56 4.56 9.65 -6.57
CA TYR A 56 3.79 10.86 -6.82
C TYR A 56 2.50 10.92 -5.99
N ALA A 57 1.83 9.79 -5.76
CA ALA A 57 0.63 9.73 -4.93
C ALA A 57 0.90 10.14 -3.47
N VAL A 58 1.99 9.65 -2.87
CA VAL A 58 2.45 10.07 -1.53
C VAL A 58 2.75 11.57 -1.50
N THR A 59 3.46 12.07 -2.52
CA THR A 59 3.78 13.51 -2.62
C THR A 59 2.51 14.37 -2.81
N PHE A 60 1.51 13.85 -3.51
CA PHE A 60 0.25 14.53 -3.76
C PHE A 60 -0.67 14.52 -2.54
N LYS A 61 -0.70 13.43 -1.75
CA LYS A 61 -1.38 13.36 -0.44
C LYS A 61 -1.03 14.55 0.42
N ALA A 62 0.26 14.88 0.53
CA ALA A 62 0.73 15.97 1.39
C ALA A 62 0.09 17.32 1.05
N LYS A 63 -0.36 17.52 -0.20
CA LYS A 63 -1.08 18.72 -0.63
C LYS A 63 -2.57 18.69 -0.32
N LEU A 64 -3.16 17.49 -0.25
CA LEU A 64 -4.59 17.29 0.04
C LEU A 64 -4.89 17.28 1.54
N GLN A 65 -3.86 17.23 2.40
CA GLN A 65 -3.99 17.21 3.86
C GLN A 65 -4.91 16.10 4.39
N PHE A 66 -4.94 14.93 3.72
CA PHE A 66 -5.58 13.76 4.31
C PHE A 66 -4.59 13.01 5.22
N ASP A 67 -5.07 12.66 6.41
CA ASP A 67 -4.29 11.96 7.44
C ASP A 67 -4.39 10.45 7.25
N ASP A 68 -3.45 9.93 6.46
CA ASP A 68 -3.16 8.50 6.34
C ASP A 68 -1.75 8.29 6.88
N SER A 69 -1.68 7.89 8.14
CA SER A 69 -0.47 7.97 8.96
C SER A 69 0.69 7.15 8.37
N LEU A 70 0.39 6.06 7.66
CA LEU A 70 1.39 5.13 7.10
C LEU A 70 1.42 5.11 5.57
N ASP A 71 0.78 6.06 4.89
CA ASP A 71 0.70 6.09 3.42
C ASP A 71 0.07 4.82 2.83
N THR A 72 -0.89 4.22 3.53
CA THR A 72 -1.51 2.95 3.14
C THR A 72 -2.27 3.08 1.81
N PHE A 73 -3.07 4.15 1.66
CA PHE A 73 -3.84 4.38 0.43
C PHE A 73 -2.95 4.70 -0.80
N PRO A 74 -2.00 5.65 -0.75
CA PRO A 74 -1.16 5.97 -1.91
C PRO A 74 -0.19 4.83 -2.28
N VAL A 75 0.19 3.95 -1.34
CA VAL A 75 1.06 2.81 -1.66
C VAL A 75 0.25 1.60 -2.11
N HIS A 76 -0.77 1.18 -1.35
CA HIS A 76 -1.54 -0.04 -1.64
C HIS A 76 -2.73 0.22 -2.55
N GLY A 77 -3.54 1.25 -2.25
CA GLY A 77 -4.73 1.58 -3.04
C GLY A 77 -4.38 2.02 -4.45
N VAL A 78 -3.47 2.98 -4.59
CA VAL A 78 -3.02 3.47 -5.90
C VAL A 78 -2.12 2.45 -6.59
N GLY A 79 -1.17 1.84 -5.88
CA GLY A 79 -0.27 0.82 -6.43
C GLY A 79 -1.02 -0.40 -6.96
N GLY A 80 -1.99 -0.91 -6.20
CA GLY A 80 -2.87 -2.01 -6.61
C GLY A 80 -3.71 -1.65 -7.84
N THR A 81 -4.21 -0.41 -7.94
CA THR A 81 -4.94 0.06 -9.12
C THR A 81 -4.06 0.09 -10.37
N VAL A 82 -2.85 0.64 -10.27
CA VAL A 82 -1.88 0.66 -11.38
C VAL A 82 -1.54 -0.78 -11.80
N GLY A 83 -1.27 -1.65 -10.82
CA GLY A 83 -1.04 -3.07 -11.05
C GLY A 83 -2.20 -3.72 -11.82
N ALA A 84 -3.44 -3.57 -11.33
CA ALA A 84 -4.63 -4.17 -11.95
C ALA A 84 -4.87 -3.68 -13.39
N ILE A 85 -4.70 -2.38 -13.64
CA ILE A 85 -4.83 -1.79 -14.98
C ILE A 85 -3.78 -2.37 -15.92
N LEU A 86 -2.53 -2.41 -15.48
CA LEU A 86 -1.43 -2.95 -16.28
C LEU A 86 -1.59 -4.46 -16.51
N THR A 87 -2.17 -5.22 -15.56
CA THR A 87 -2.54 -6.62 -15.77
C THR A 87 -3.54 -6.74 -16.92
N GLY A 88 -4.51 -5.82 -17.01
CA GLY A 88 -5.45 -5.75 -18.13
C GLY A 88 -4.79 -5.50 -19.48
N ILE A 89 -3.60 -4.89 -19.49
CA ILE A 89 -2.85 -4.56 -20.70
C ILE A 89 -1.90 -5.69 -21.11
N PHE A 90 -1.13 -6.22 -20.17
CA PHE A 90 0.01 -7.08 -20.44
C PHE A 90 -0.22 -8.57 -20.11
N ALA A 91 -1.36 -8.97 -19.54
CA ALA A 91 -1.64 -10.38 -19.26
C ALA A 91 -1.47 -11.28 -20.50
N THR A 92 -1.01 -12.52 -20.27
CA THR A 92 -0.85 -13.54 -21.31
C THR A 92 -1.22 -14.93 -20.80
N THR A 93 -1.93 -15.66 -21.65
CA THR A 93 -2.23 -17.08 -21.44
C THR A 93 -1.01 -17.98 -21.56
N GLU A 94 0.09 -17.48 -22.15
CA GLU A 94 1.38 -18.20 -22.20
C GLU A 94 2.00 -18.37 -20.81
N VAL A 95 1.77 -17.41 -19.91
CA VAL A 95 2.29 -17.45 -18.53
C VAL A 95 1.26 -18.05 -17.59
N ASN A 96 -0.03 -17.78 -17.81
CA ASN A 96 -1.11 -18.36 -17.04
C ASN A 96 -2.23 -18.85 -17.97
N SER A 97 -2.22 -20.15 -18.26
CA SER A 97 -3.19 -20.80 -19.13
C SER A 97 -4.63 -20.79 -18.57
N ALA A 98 -4.80 -20.60 -17.27
CA ALA A 98 -6.12 -20.41 -16.65
C ALA A 98 -6.62 -18.96 -16.73
N GLY A 99 -5.76 -18.02 -17.14
CA GLY A 99 -6.07 -16.61 -17.27
C GLY A 99 -6.67 -16.24 -18.63
N LYS A 100 -6.56 -14.95 -18.97
CA LYS A 100 -6.95 -14.39 -20.26
C LYS A 100 -5.87 -13.44 -20.75
N ASP A 101 -5.72 -13.35 -22.07
CA ASP A 101 -4.84 -12.39 -22.68
C ASP A 101 -5.28 -10.96 -22.38
N GLY A 102 -4.33 -10.04 -22.31
CA GLY A 102 -4.53 -8.61 -22.12
C GLY A 102 -4.68 -7.85 -23.43
N LEU A 103 -4.78 -6.52 -23.31
CA LEU A 103 -4.95 -5.59 -24.43
C LEU A 103 -3.90 -5.76 -25.54
N LEU A 104 -2.62 -5.90 -25.19
CA LEU A 104 -1.53 -6.01 -26.16
C LEU A 104 -1.58 -7.29 -27.00
N ARG A 105 -2.38 -8.27 -26.58
CA ARG A 105 -2.60 -9.55 -27.26
C ARG A 105 -3.99 -9.63 -27.90
N GLY A 106 -4.64 -8.49 -28.09
CA GLY A 106 -5.88 -8.35 -28.84
C GLY A 106 -7.16 -8.50 -28.02
N ASN A 107 -7.06 -8.75 -26.70
CA ASN A 107 -8.22 -8.89 -25.84
C ASN A 107 -8.53 -7.60 -25.08
N PHE A 108 -9.25 -6.69 -25.73
CA PHE A 108 -9.71 -5.44 -25.12
C PHE A 108 -10.62 -5.67 -23.90
N ASN A 109 -11.37 -6.78 -23.88
CA ASN A 109 -12.29 -7.07 -22.79
C ASN A 109 -11.55 -7.27 -21.45
N GLN A 110 -10.34 -7.82 -21.47
CA GLN A 110 -9.57 -8.01 -20.24
C GLN A 110 -9.21 -6.68 -19.57
N PHE A 111 -8.86 -5.65 -20.36
CA PHE A 111 -8.63 -4.30 -19.85
C PHE A 111 -9.88 -3.73 -19.18
N ILE A 112 -11.04 -3.85 -19.82
CA ILE A 112 -12.32 -3.38 -19.27
C ILE A 112 -12.70 -4.13 -18.00
N VAL A 113 -12.52 -5.45 -17.98
CA VAL A 113 -12.78 -6.27 -16.78
C VAL A 113 -11.96 -5.77 -15.60
N GLN A 114 -10.67 -5.47 -15.80
CA GLN A 114 -9.82 -4.96 -14.71
C GLN A 114 -10.28 -3.61 -14.18
N ILE A 115 -10.72 -2.69 -15.05
CA ILE A 115 -11.29 -1.40 -14.64
C ILE A 115 -12.54 -1.62 -13.78
N VAL A 116 -13.46 -2.49 -14.24
CA VAL A 116 -14.69 -2.79 -13.51
C VAL A 116 -14.40 -3.42 -12.15
N VAL A 117 -13.45 -4.36 -12.10
CA VAL A 117 -13.03 -5.01 -10.85
C VAL A 117 -12.45 -4.00 -9.86
N VAL A 118 -11.59 -3.08 -10.30
CA VAL A 118 -11.05 -2.00 -9.45
C VAL A 118 -12.17 -1.13 -8.89
N LEU A 119 -13.15 -0.72 -9.72
CA LEU A 119 -14.28 0.09 -9.26
C LEU A 119 -15.15 -0.64 -8.25
N ILE A 120 -15.43 -1.92 -8.47
CA ILE A 120 -16.18 -2.77 -7.53
C ILE A 120 -15.40 -2.91 -6.21
N ALA A 121 -14.10 -3.17 -6.28
CA ALA A 121 -13.25 -3.27 -5.10
C ALA A 121 -13.26 -1.98 -4.28
N TYR A 122 -13.15 -0.81 -4.93
CA TYR A 122 -13.28 0.48 -4.26
C TYR A 122 -14.66 0.70 -3.65
N ALA A 123 -15.73 0.33 -4.35
CA ALA A 123 -17.08 0.46 -3.81
C ALA A 123 -17.26 -0.38 -2.54
N ILE A 124 -16.85 -1.65 -2.57
CA ILE A 124 -16.92 -2.55 -1.41
C ILE A 124 -16.05 -2.03 -0.27
N ALA A 125 -14.80 -1.67 -0.55
CA ALA A 125 -13.86 -1.20 0.46
C ALA A 125 -14.32 0.12 1.10
N ALA A 126 -14.75 1.10 0.30
CA ALA A 126 -15.17 2.41 0.80
C ALA A 126 -16.49 2.32 1.57
N ILE A 127 -17.51 1.69 1.00
CA ILE A 127 -18.84 1.58 1.62
C ILE A 127 -18.77 0.68 2.85
N GLY A 128 -18.15 -0.50 2.73
CA GLY A 128 -18.02 -1.46 3.81
C GLY A 128 -17.24 -0.89 4.98
N THR A 129 -16.05 -0.33 4.73
CA THR A 129 -15.23 0.28 5.78
C THR A 129 -15.94 1.48 6.40
N PHE A 130 -16.61 2.33 5.62
CA PHE A 130 -17.37 3.46 6.17
C PHE A 130 -18.48 3.02 7.12
N ILE A 131 -19.27 2.01 6.74
CA ILE A 131 -20.33 1.46 7.59
C ILE A 131 -19.75 0.88 8.88
N LEU A 132 -18.70 0.06 8.77
CA LEU A 132 -18.05 -0.56 9.92
C LEU A 132 -17.46 0.50 10.85
N MET A 133 -16.75 1.49 10.31
CA MET A 133 -16.21 2.59 11.10
C MET A 133 -17.31 3.36 11.81
N LYS A 134 -18.44 3.66 11.15
CA LYS A 134 -19.56 4.36 11.79
C LYS A 134 -20.22 3.55 12.89
N ILE A 135 -20.34 2.24 12.72
CA ILE A 135 -20.86 1.36 13.77
C ILE A 135 -19.91 1.38 14.97
N LEU A 136 -18.61 1.20 14.76
CA LEU A 136 -17.61 1.20 15.83
C LEU A 136 -17.51 2.55 16.55
N ASP A 137 -17.59 3.66 15.80
CA ASP A 137 -17.56 5.01 16.36
C ASP A 137 -18.73 5.28 17.32
N ILE A 138 -19.91 4.73 17.03
CA ILE A 138 -21.11 4.90 17.87
C ILE A 138 -21.13 3.90 19.04
N THR A 139 -20.55 2.70 18.89
CA THR A 139 -20.63 1.65 19.92
C THR A 139 -19.50 1.74 20.94
N VAL A 140 -18.25 1.86 20.48
CA VAL A 140 -17.06 1.84 21.35
C VAL A 140 -16.27 3.15 21.29
N GLY A 141 -16.41 3.92 20.20
CA GLY A 141 -15.57 5.07 19.91
C GLY A 141 -14.23 4.62 19.30
N LEU A 142 -13.89 5.16 18.13
CA LEU A 142 -12.67 4.76 17.39
C LEU A 142 -11.43 5.59 17.74
N ARG A 143 -11.61 6.84 18.13
CA ARG A 143 -10.51 7.77 18.41
C ARG A 143 -10.36 8.00 19.90
N LEU A 144 -9.13 8.09 20.37
CA LEU A 144 -8.81 8.48 21.74
C LEU A 144 -9.35 9.88 22.06
N LYS A 145 -9.51 10.17 23.36
CA LYS A 145 -9.77 11.53 23.82
C LYS A 145 -8.55 12.42 23.49
N PRO A 146 -8.74 13.72 23.19
CA PRO A 146 -7.64 14.61 22.82
C PRO A 146 -6.49 14.62 23.83
N GLU A 147 -6.80 14.54 25.13
CA GLU A 147 -5.79 14.52 26.19
C GLU A 147 -4.95 13.24 26.18
N ALA A 148 -5.59 12.09 25.93
CA ALA A 148 -4.93 10.79 25.82
C ALA A 148 -4.11 10.68 24.52
N GLU A 149 -4.61 11.24 23.42
CA GLU A 149 -3.88 11.31 22.16
C GLU A 149 -2.61 12.17 22.28
N LEU A 150 -2.66 13.28 23.04
CA LEU A 150 -1.50 14.13 23.32
C LEU A 150 -0.48 13.47 24.26
N GLN A 151 -0.94 12.69 25.24
CA GLN A 151 -0.08 11.97 26.16
C GLN A 151 0.62 10.77 25.49
N GLY A 152 -0.01 10.17 24.48
CA GLY A 152 0.46 8.98 23.79
C GLY A 152 -0.35 7.73 24.17
N MET A 153 -0.55 6.84 23.19
CA MET A 153 -1.34 5.61 23.36
C MET A 153 -0.65 4.59 24.26
N ASP A 154 0.68 4.59 24.31
CA ASP A 154 1.46 3.70 25.19
C ASP A 154 1.06 3.92 26.66
N ILE A 155 0.99 5.18 27.10
CA ILE A 155 0.65 5.50 28.49
C ILE A 155 -0.85 5.30 28.76
N SER A 156 -1.71 5.80 27.87
CA SER A 156 -3.16 5.82 28.10
C SER A 156 -3.84 4.45 27.95
N GLU A 157 -3.39 3.62 27.01
CA GLU A 157 -4.00 2.30 26.73
C GLU A 157 -3.17 1.13 27.27
N HIS A 158 -1.84 1.28 27.43
CA HIS A 158 -0.95 0.19 27.86
C HIS A 158 -0.32 0.42 29.24
N GLY A 159 -0.39 1.64 29.79
CA GLY A 159 0.15 1.97 31.10
C GLY A 159 1.68 1.91 31.17
N GLU A 160 2.35 1.96 30.02
CA GLU A 160 3.80 1.88 29.89
C GLU A 160 4.36 2.99 29.00
N GLU A 161 5.66 3.23 29.10
CA GLU A 161 6.40 4.08 28.17
C GLU A 161 7.20 3.17 27.24
N GLY A 162 7.06 3.32 25.93
CA GLY A 162 7.83 2.51 24.97
C GLY A 162 9.36 2.63 25.15
N TYR A 163 9.82 3.80 25.62
CA TYR A 163 11.19 4.05 26.05
C TYR A 163 11.18 4.93 27.29
N ASN A 164 11.81 4.48 28.38
CA ASN A 164 11.91 5.25 29.61
C ASN A 164 13.08 6.26 29.55
N GLU A 165 13.05 7.26 30.44
CA GLU A 165 14.11 8.29 30.52
C GLU A 165 15.52 7.67 30.71
N GLU A 166 15.62 6.54 31.42
CA GLU A 166 16.86 5.77 31.61
C GLU A 166 17.45 5.28 30.27
N PHE A 167 16.62 4.83 29.33
CA PHE A 167 17.07 4.44 27.99
C PHE A 167 17.60 5.65 27.20
N GLY A 168 16.96 6.81 27.34
CA GLY A 168 17.39 8.07 26.73
C GLY A 168 18.76 8.55 27.25
N GLU A 169 18.99 8.45 28.56
CA GLU A 169 20.28 8.80 29.19
C GLU A 169 21.42 7.91 28.71
N ARG A 170 21.17 6.62 28.46
CA ARG A 170 22.20 5.66 27.98
C ARG A 170 22.64 5.90 26.54
N LEU A 171 21.90 6.70 25.77
CA LEU A 171 22.22 7.12 24.40
C LEU A 171 22.81 8.54 24.34
N SER A 172 22.79 9.27 25.46
CA SER A 172 23.46 10.57 25.60
C SER A 172 24.97 10.36 25.65
N PHE A 173 25.67 10.69 24.56
CA PHE A 173 27.14 10.70 24.50
C PHE A 173 27.78 11.91 25.22
N THR A 174 26.97 12.66 25.97
CA THR A 174 27.34 13.97 26.53
C THR A 174 27.67 13.92 28.03
N GLU A 175 27.39 12.83 28.73
CA GLU A 175 27.71 12.67 30.15
C GLU A 175 28.91 11.72 30.33
N PRO A 176 30.07 12.20 30.79
CA PRO A 176 31.12 11.33 31.29
C PRO A 176 30.67 10.72 32.64
N LYS A 177 30.69 9.39 32.70
CA LYS A 177 30.41 8.58 33.89
C LYS A 177 31.19 9.01 35.13
#